data_AF-A0A1S8IU87-F1
#
_entry.id   AF-A0A1S8IU87-F1
#
_cell.length_a   1.000
_cell.length_b   1.000
_cell.length_c   1.000
_cell.angle_alpha   90.00
_cell.angle_beta   90.00
_cell.angle_gamma   90.00
#
_symmetry.space_group_name_H-M   'P 1'
#
loop_
_entity.id
_entity.type
_entity.pdbx_description
1 polymer ?
#
loop_
_entity_poly.entity_id
_entity_poly.type
_entity_poly.pdbx_seq_one_letter_code
_entity_poly.pdbx_strand_id
1 'polypeptide(L)' 'TFDDLYAKSKNGDIFTHLMDIILSRENILLAYRNIKANAGSKTAGTDGTIIKDIGKLPAETVVKKVRY' A
#
# COMPACT_ATOMS: atom_id res chain seq x y z
N THR A 1 2.10 -16.28 -0.52
CA THR A 1 1.03 -15.35 -0.10
C THR A 1 1.60 -14.39 0.92
N PHE A 2 0.85 -13.40 1.42
CA PHE A 2 1.33 -12.57 2.55
C PHE A 2 1.51 -13.39 3.84
N ASP A 3 0.81 -14.50 3.99
CA ASP A 3 0.99 -15.41 5.13
C ASP A 3 2.37 -16.08 5.14
N ASP A 4 2.89 -16.44 3.97
CA ASP A 4 4.26 -16.97 3.83
C ASP A 4 5.30 -15.91 4.18
N LEU A 5 5.11 -14.67 3.70
CA LEU A 5 5.97 -13.53 4.04
C LEU A 5 5.97 -13.30 5.56
N TYR A 6 4.80 -13.38 6.20
CA TYR A 6 4.65 -13.25 7.65
C TYR A 6 5.31 -14.39 8.43
N ALA A 7 5.14 -15.64 7.99
CA ALA A 7 5.76 -16.80 8.64
C ALA A 7 7.29 -16.73 8.59
N LYS A 8 7.86 -16.41 7.43
CA LYS A 8 9.31 -16.20 7.25
C LYS A 8 9.83 -15.04 8.08
N SER A 9 9.06 -13.95 8.18
CA SER A 9 9.40 -12.80 9.00
C SER A 9 9.49 -13.18 10.49
N LYS A 10 8.53 -13.98 10.98
CA LYS A 10 8.57 -14.52 12.35
C LYS A 10 9.78 -15.43 12.61
N ASN A 11 10.27 -16.13 11.59
CA ASN A 11 11.43 -17.01 11.70
C ASN A 11 12.77 -16.28 11.63
N GLY A 12 12.77 -14.96 11.39
CA GLY A 12 13.99 -14.15 11.29
C GLY A 12 14.68 -14.24 9.93
N ASP A 13 13.98 -14.70 8.89
CA ASP A 13 14.53 -14.80 7.53
C ASP A 13 14.91 -13.41 6.99
N ILE A 14 15.98 -13.36 6.20
CA ILE A 14 16.43 -12.14 5.52
C ILE A 14 15.70 -12.01 4.19
N PHE A 15 15.11 -10.83 3.95
CA PHE A 15 14.43 -10.51 2.70
C PHE A 15 15.29 -9.58 1.84
N THR A 16 15.87 -10.10 0.75
CA THR A 16 16.70 -9.31 -0.17
C THR A 16 15.90 -8.53 -1.21
N HIS A 17 14.64 -8.91 -1.45
CA HIS A 17 13.76 -8.34 -2.49
C HIS A 17 12.43 -7.84 -1.92
N LEU A 18 12.42 -7.39 -0.66
CA LEU A 18 11.20 -6.93 0.01
C LEU A 18 10.55 -5.75 -0.72
N MET A 19 11.36 -4.85 -1.30
CA MET A 19 10.84 -3.66 -1.97
C MET A 19 10.01 -3.98 -3.20
N ASP A 20 10.35 -5.04 -3.95
CA ASP A 20 9.58 -5.49 -5.12
C ASP A 20 8.19 -5.97 -4.70
N ILE A 21 8.08 -6.61 -3.53
CA ILE A 21 6.81 -7.03 -2.93
C ILE A 21 6.01 -5.80 -2.47
N ILE A 22 6.67 -4.87 -1.76
CA ILE A 22 6.03 -3.64 -1.25
C ILE A 22 5.46 -2.81 -2.40
N LEU A 23 6.24 -2.62 -3.47
CA LEU A 23 5.90 -1.83 -4.66
C LEU A 23 5.14 -2.63 -5.73
N SER A 24 4.80 -3.89 -5.48
CA SER A 24 3.94 -4.66 -6.37
C SER A 24 2.60 -3.93 -6.53
N ARG A 25 2.06 -3.98 -7.74
CA ARG A 25 0.79 -3.32 -8.08
C ARG A 25 -0.32 -3.77 -7.12
N GLU A 26 -0.37 -5.07 -6.90
CA GLU A 26 -1.38 -5.76 -6.11
C GLU A 26 -1.31 -5.30 -4.65
N ASN A 27 -0.10 -5.17 -4.08
CA ASN A 27 0.09 -4.71 -2.71
C ASN A 27 -0.28 -3.23 -2.54
N ILE A 28 0.09 -2.37 -3.50
CA ILE A 28 -0.29 -0.94 -3.47
C ILE A 28 -1.82 -0.78 -3.47
N LEU A 29 -2.52 -1.53 -4.33
CA LEU A 29 -3.98 -1.47 -4.41
C LEU A 29 -4.66 -2.10 -3.18
N LEU A 30 -4.07 -3.14 -2.60
CA LEU A 30 -4.54 -3.71 -1.33
C LEU A 30 -4.38 -2.70 -0.19
N ALA A 31 -3.23 -2.05 -0.08
CA ALA A 31 -2.97 -1.02 0.91
C ALA A 31 -3.98 0.13 0.80
N TYR A 32 -4.25 0.60 -0.42
CA TYR A 32 -5.30 1.60 -0.66
C TYR A 32 -6.66 1.17 -0.09
N ARG A 33 -7.11 -0.06 -0.39
CA ARG A 33 -8.41 -0.57 0.09
C ARG A 33 -8.47 -0.61 1.62
N ASN A 34 -7.40 -1.05 2.27
CA ASN A 34 -7.33 -1.12 3.72
C ASN A 34 -7.36 0.28 4.34
N ILE A 35 -6.55 1.21 3.84
CA ILE A 35 -6.51 2.60 4.34
C ILE A 35 -7.87 3.30 4.14
N LYS A 36 -8.55 3.03 3.01
CA LYS A 36 -9.89 3.58 2.75
C LYS A 36 -10.92 3.19 3.81
N ALA A 37 -10.80 2.00 4.39
CA ALA A 37 -11.70 1.52 5.43
C ALA A 37 -11.28 1.97 6.85
N ASN A 38 -10.04 2.44 7.03
CA ASN A 38 -9.54 2.85 8.34
C ASN A 38 -10.24 4.12 8.85
N ALA A 39 -10.31 4.26 10.19
CA ALA A 39 -10.96 5.39 10.86
C ALA A 39 -10.39 6.76 10.42
N GLY A 40 -9.08 6.82 10.17
CA GLY A 40 -8.38 8.03 9.71
C GLY A 40 -8.53 8.34 8.21
N SER A 41 -9.34 7.59 7.45
CA SER A 41 -9.52 7.77 5.99
C SER A 41 -9.96 9.18 5.58
N LYS A 42 -10.62 9.91 6.48
CA LYS A 42 -11.10 11.28 6.26
C LYS A 42 -10.11 12.36 6.70
N THR A 43 -9.00 11.98 7.32
CA THR A 43 -7.97 12.92 7.75
C THR A 43 -7.13 13.33 6.55
N ALA A 44 -7.06 14.63 6.28
CA ALA A 44 -6.25 15.16 5.19
C ALA A 44 -4.75 15.05 5.51
N GLY A 45 -3.96 14.74 4.49
CA GLY A 45 -2.51 14.87 4.56
C GLY A 45 -2.05 16.33 4.56
N THR A 46 -0.74 16.55 4.60
CA THR A 46 -0.14 17.89 4.48
C THR A 46 -0.42 18.55 3.13
N ASP A 47 -0.76 17.77 2.11
CA ASP A 47 -1.19 18.22 0.78
C ASP A 47 -2.71 18.49 0.68
N GLY A 48 -3.43 18.42 1.79
CA GLY A 48 -4.88 18.61 1.83
C GLY A 48 -5.71 17.48 1.22
N THR A 49 -5.08 16.38 0.79
CA THR A 49 -5.76 15.25 0.11
C THR A 49 -6.19 14.19 1.12
N ILE A 50 -7.38 13.61 0.94
CA ILE A 50 -7.85 12.43 1.69
C ILE A 50 -7.84 11.16 0.83
N ILE A 51 -7.92 9.97 1.45
CA ILE A 51 -7.87 8.69 0.72
C ILE A 51 -9.04 8.52 -0.28
N LYS A 52 -10.17 9.19 -0.03
CA LYS A 52 -11.32 9.18 -0.95
C LYS A 52 -10.99 9.90 -2.26
N ASP A 53 -10.18 10.95 -2.22
CA ASP A 53 -9.78 11.70 -3.43
C ASP A 53 -8.80 10.88 -4.26
N ILE A 54 -7.86 10.19 -3.61
CA ILE A 54 -6.98 9.22 -4.26
C ILE A 54 -7.80 8.14 -4.98
N GLY A 55 -8.93 7.72 -4.38
CA GLY A 55 -9.85 6.75 -4.97
C GLY A 55 -10.57 7.16 -6.24
N LYS A 56 -10.55 8.45 -6.59
CA LYS A 56 -11.12 8.97 -7.85
C LYS A 56 -10.13 8.85 -9.01
N LEU A 57 -8.85 8.59 -8.72
CA LEU A 57 -7.81 8.46 -9.73
C LEU A 57 -7.86 7.07 -10.39
N PRO A 58 -7.42 6.94 -11.65
CA PRO A 58 -7.15 5.64 -12.24
C PRO A 58 -6.16 4.83 -11.39
N ALA A 59 -6.36 3.51 -11.33
CA ALA A 59 -5.48 2.62 -10.56
C ALA A 59 -4.00 2.79 -10.94
N GLU A 60 -3.71 2.96 -12.24
CA GLU A 60 -2.33 3.20 -12.72
C GLU A 60 -1.72 4.47 -12.16
N THR A 61 -2.50 5.54 -12.02
CA THR A 61 -2.01 6.81 -11.48
C THR A 61 -1.61 6.64 -10.02
N VAL A 62 -2.41 5.91 -9.24
CA VAL A 62 -2.10 5.60 -7.84
C VAL A 62 -0.82 4.76 -7.74
N VAL A 63 -0.73 3.69 -8.54
CA VAL A 63 0.43 2.78 -8.55
C VAL A 63 1.70 3.53 -8.95
N LYS A 64 1.64 4.38 -9.98
CA LYS A 64 2.79 5.15 -10.45
C LYS A 64 3.28 6.15 -9.40
N LYS A 65 2.36 6.88 -8.76
CA LYS A 65 2.67 7.89 -7.72
C LYS A 65 3.31 7.30 -6.46
N VAL A 66 3.10 6.03 -6.17
CA VAL A 66 3.73 5.36 -5.02
C VAL A 66 5.13 4.84 -5.36
N ARG A 67 5.38 4.51 -6.64
CA ARG A 67 6.69 4.01 -7.08
C ARG A 67 7.72 5.12 -7.28
N TYR A 68 7.28 6.33 -7.64
CA TYR A 68 8.12 7.49 -8.00
C TYR A 68 7.40 8.80 -7.65
#